data_AF-Q9GLN0-F1
#
_entry.id   AF-Q9GLN0-F1
#
_cell.length_a   1.000
_cell.length_b   1.000
_cell.length_c   1.000
_cell.angle_alpha   90.00
_cell.angle_beta   90.00
_cell.angle_gamma   90.00
#
_symmetry.space_group_name_H-M   'P 1'
#
loop_
_entity.id
_entity.type
_entity.pdbx_description
1 polymer ?
#
loop_
_entity_poly.entity_id
_entity_poly.type
_entity_poly.pdbx_seq_one_letter_code
_entity_poly.pdbx_strand_id
1 'polypeptide(L)'
;LTPVFHQEMVNYFLSPAFRYQPDPWKGSGAKGTGITRKKTFKEVANAVKISASLMGTVMAKRVKATILYGSETGRAQSYAQQLGRLFRKAFDPRVLCMDEYDVVSLEHETLVLVVTST
;
A
#
# COMPACT_ATOMS: atom_id res chain seq x y z
N LEU A 1 -71.08 -30.92 5.40
CA LEU A 1 -69.71 -30.82 5.97
C LEU A 1 -68.97 -29.73 5.21
N THR A 2 -69.14 -28.49 5.64
CA THR A 2 -68.35 -27.36 5.14
C THR A 2 -66.95 -27.44 5.76
N PRO A 3 -65.85 -27.26 5.01
CA PRO A 3 -64.52 -27.30 5.58
C PRO A 3 -64.35 -26.05 6.45
N VAL A 4 -64.38 -26.24 7.77
CA VAL A 4 -64.06 -25.18 8.74
C VAL A 4 -62.57 -24.95 8.66
N PHE A 5 -62.15 -24.08 7.74
CA PHE A 5 -60.78 -23.58 7.72
C PHE A 5 -60.49 -22.96 9.09
N HIS A 6 -59.61 -23.61 9.85
CA HIS A 6 -59.27 -23.21 11.20
C HIS A 6 -58.57 -21.85 11.16
N GLN A 7 -59.07 -20.90 11.95
CA GLN A 7 -58.47 -19.57 12.14
C GLN A 7 -56.99 -19.63 12.56
N GLU A 8 -56.51 -20.79 12.99
CA GLU A 8 -55.10 -21.02 13.33
C GLU A 8 -54.15 -21.00 12.14
N MET A 9 -54.63 -21.18 10.90
CA MET A 9 -53.79 -21.06 9.70
C MET A 9 -53.54 -19.61 9.25
N VAL A 10 -54.25 -18.63 9.82
CA VAL A 10 -54.11 -17.21 9.44
C VAL A 10 -52.73 -16.63 9.80
N ASN A 11 -52.03 -17.22 10.77
CA ASN A 11 -50.71 -16.76 11.24
C ASN A 11 -49.56 -17.78 11.03
N TYR A 12 -49.70 -18.72 10.10
CA TYR A 12 -48.63 -19.68 9.82
C TYR A 12 -47.49 -19.03 9.03
N PHE A 13 -46.33 -18.85 9.68
CA PHE A 13 -45.10 -18.42 9.01
C PHE A 13 -44.21 -19.63 8.73
N LEU A 14 -44.15 -20.06 7.46
CA LEU A 14 -43.26 -21.14 7.02
C LEU A 14 -41.81 -20.66 7.00
N SER A 15 -40.91 -21.45 7.59
CA SER A 15 -39.46 -21.27 7.53
C SER A 15 -38.81 -22.45 6.79
N PRO A 16 -37.76 -22.24 6.00
CA PRO A 16 -37.00 -20.99 5.88
C PRO A 16 -37.65 -19.97 4.94
N ALA A 17 -37.64 -18.69 5.34
CA ALA A 17 -38.05 -17.57 4.51
C ALA A 17 -36.90 -16.56 4.39
N PHE A 18 -36.66 -16.04 3.19
CA PHE A 18 -35.67 -14.98 2.93
C PHE A 18 -36.20 -13.64 3.45
N ARG A 19 -36.12 -13.43 4.77
CA ARG A 19 -36.42 -12.13 5.37
C ARG A 19 -35.20 -11.23 5.24
N TYR A 20 -35.45 -9.96 4.94
CA TYR A 20 -34.40 -8.94 4.96
C TYR A 20 -33.71 -8.93 6.32
N GLN A 21 -32.39 -9.15 6.33
CA GLN A 21 -31.55 -8.93 7.49
C GLN A 21 -30.85 -7.58 7.31
N PRO A 22 -30.78 -6.73 8.34
CA PRO A 22 -29.96 -5.52 8.27
C PRO A 22 -28.51 -5.92 8.06
N ASP A 23 -27.76 -5.09 7.33
CA ASP A 23 -26.35 -5.35 7.09
C ASP A 23 -25.63 -5.65 8.42
N PRO A 24 -24.88 -6.76 8.51
CA PRO A 24 -24.29 -7.21 9.77
C PRO A 24 -23.27 -6.22 10.35
N TRP A 25 -22.74 -5.29 9.55
CA TRP A 25 -21.89 -4.19 10.04
C TRP A 25 -22.66 -2.97 10.58
N LYS A 26 -23.98 -2.94 10.40
CA LYS A 26 -24.88 -1.88 10.92
C LYS A 26 -25.54 -2.26 12.24
N GLY A 27 -25.72 -3.56 12.51
CA GLY A 27 -26.32 -4.07 13.74
C GLY A 27 -25.26 -4.56 14.73
N SER A 28 -25.13 -3.88 15.88
CA SER A 28 -24.18 -4.19 16.96
C SER A 28 -22.69 -3.96 16.63
N GLY A 29 -22.38 -2.78 16.08
CA GLY A 29 -21.14 -2.14 16.48
C GLY A 29 -21.24 -1.89 17.99
N ALA A 30 -20.37 -2.53 18.78
CA ALA A 30 -20.28 -2.28 20.20
C ALA A 30 -20.34 -0.77 20.45
N LYS A 31 -21.35 -0.31 21.22
CA LYS A 31 -21.38 1.04 21.78
C LYS A 31 -20.31 1.16 22.87
N GLY A 32 -19.07 0.83 22.53
CA GLY A 32 -17.87 1.05 23.30
C GLY A 32 -17.09 2.12 22.58
N THR A 33 -17.32 3.38 22.99
CA THR A 33 -16.31 4.44 22.99
C THR A 33 -15.23 4.33 21.91
N GLY A 34 -15.56 4.77 20.70
CA GLY A 34 -14.59 5.07 19.65
C GLY A 34 -13.71 6.26 20.01
N ILE A 35 -12.99 6.18 21.14
CA ILE A 35 -11.88 7.07 21.45
C ILE A 35 -10.71 6.53 20.64
N THR A 36 -10.56 6.99 19.40
CA THR A 36 -9.26 6.94 18.72
C THR A 36 -8.29 7.72 19.59
N ARG A 37 -7.61 7.03 20.51
CA ARG A 37 -6.59 7.62 21.36
C ARG A 37 -5.55 8.26 20.44
N LYS A 38 -5.43 9.58 20.50
CA LYS A 38 -4.40 10.32 19.75
C LYS A 38 -3.05 9.71 20.11
N LYS A 39 -2.31 9.26 19.10
CA LYS A 39 -0.96 8.72 19.28
C LYS A 39 -0.02 9.84 19.69
N THR A 40 0.80 9.58 20.69
CA THR A 40 1.84 10.53 21.11
C THR A 40 3.00 10.51 20.11
N PHE A 41 3.75 11.60 20.04
CA PHE A 41 4.96 11.65 19.19
C PHE A 41 5.93 10.51 19.49
N LYS A 42 6.09 10.13 20.78
CA LYS A 42 6.94 9.02 21.21
C LYS A 42 6.49 7.67 20.61
N GLU A 43 5.18 7.42 20.58
CA GLU A 43 4.65 6.18 19.97
C GLU A 43 4.88 6.17 18.46
N VAL A 44 4.68 7.29 17.78
CA VAL A 44 4.95 7.42 16.34
C VAL A 44 6.44 7.24 16.04
N ALA A 45 7.32 7.90 16.80
CA ALA A 45 8.76 7.79 16.65
C ALA A 45 9.26 6.35 16.85
N ASN A 46 8.73 5.64 17.86
CA ASN A 46 9.05 4.23 18.07
C ASN A 46 8.61 3.35 16.90
N ALA A 47 7.41 3.59 16.35
CA ALA A 47 6.93 2.87 15.17
C ALA A 47 7.81 3.13 13.94
N VAL A 48 8.23 4.39 13.72
CA VAL A 48 9.17 4.77 12.65
C VAL A 48 10.53 4.09 12.83
N LYS A 49 11.04 4.00 14.06
CA LYS A 49 12.31 3.30 14.34
C LYS A 49 12.23 1.83 13.95
N ILE A 50 11.14 1.16 14.31
CA ILE A 50 10.94 -0.26 13.98
C ILE A 50 10.81 -0.44 12.46
N SER A 51 10.00 0.39 11.79
CA SER A 51 9.82 0.29 10.34
C SER A 51 11.10 0.60 9.57
N ALA A 52 11.88 1.60 10.00
CA ALA A 52 13.18 1.92 9.41
C ALA A 52 14.18 0.77 9.56
N SER A 53 14.23 0.13 10.73
CA SER A 53 15.08 -1.05 10.96
C SER A 53 14.72 -2.20 10.00
N LEU A 54 13.42 -2.53 9.89
CA LEU A 54 12.94 -3.55 8.97
C LEU A 54 13.25 -3.20 7.51
N MET A 55 13.00 -1.94 7.10
CA MET A 55 13.31 -1.46 5.76
C MET A 55 14.80 -1.59 5.45
N GLY A 56 15.70 -1.24 6.38
CA GLY A 56 17.14 -1.41 6.19
C GLY A 56 17.54 -2.86 5.88
N THR A 57 16.98 -3.83 6.62
CA THR A 57 17.26 -5.25 6.38
C THR A 57 16.69 -5.76 5.07
N VAL A 58 15.52 -5.27 4.64
CA VAL A 58 14.86 -5.69 3.39
C VAL A 58 15.54 -5.05 2.19
N MET A 59 15.89 -3.75 2.25
CA MET A 59 16.59 -3.06 1.17
C MET A 59 17.97 -3.67 0.91
N ALA A 60 18.71 -4.06 1.95
CA ALA A 60 20.03 -4.68 1.81
C ALA A 60 20.02 -6.02 1.03
N LYS A 61 18.86 -6.70 0.94
CA LYS A 61 18.71 -7.96 0.17
C LYS A 61 18.30 -7.73 -1.28
N ARG A 62 17.91 -6.50 -1.65
CA ARG A 62 17.47 -6.19 -3.01
C ARG A 62 18.66 -5.94 -3.92
N VAL A 63 18.46 -6.22 -5.21
CA VAL A 63 19.44 -5.90 -6.24
C VAL A 63 19.57 -4.38 -6.36
N LYS A 64 20.80 -3.88 -6.39
CA LYS A 64 21.10 -2.47 -6.59
C LYS A 64 20.80 -2.09 -8.04
N ALA A 65 20.21 -0.92 -8.24
CA ALA A 65 19.97 -0.38 -9.57
C ALA A 65 20.39 1.09 -9.62
N THR A 66 21.26 1.46 -10.53
CA THR A 66 21.72 2.84 -10.69
C THR A 66 21.05 3.45 -11.91
N ILE A 67 20.30 4.53 -11.68
CA ILE A 67 19.57 5.27 -12.70
C ILE A 67 20.33 6.57 -12.93
N LEU A 68 21.06 6.66 -14.04
CA LEU A 68 21.79 7.85 -14.44
C LEU A 68 20.90 8.72 -15.31
N TYR A 69 20.93 10.04 -15.10
CA TYR A 69 20.22 10.98 -15.96
C TYR A 69 21.11 12.11 -16.48
N GLY A 70 20.86 12.51 -17.72
CA GLY A 70 21.41 13.71 -18.35
C GLY A 70 20.25 14.60 -18.80
N SER A 71 20.18 15.85 -18.30
CA SER A 71 19.08 16.75 -18.64
C SER A 71 19.48 18.22 -18.64
N GLU A 72 19.14 18.93 -19.73
CA GLU A 72 19.34 20.39 -19.81
C GLU A 72 18.16 21.16 -19.19
N THR A 73 16.93 20.70 -19.45
CA THR A 73 15.68 21.38 -19.03
C THR A 73 14.95 20.68 -17.88
N GLY A 74 15.54 19.62 -17.30
CA GLY A 74 14.97 18.87 -16.17
C GLY A 74 13.91 17.83 -16.53
N ARG A 75 13.55 17.66 -17.83
CA ARG A 75 12.56 16.65 -18.26
C ARG A 75 13.06 15.22 -18.04
N ALA A 76 14.29 14.91 -18.47
CA ALA A 76 14.88 13.59 -18.30
C ALA A 76 15.12 13.27 -16.82
N GLN A 77 15.53 14.27 -16.02
CA GLN A 77 15.60 14.14 -14.56
C GLN A 77 14.25 13.76 -13.94
N SER A 78 13.16 14.41 -14.38
CA SER A 78 11.81 14.10 -13.87
C SER A 78 11.40 12.65 -14.19
N TYR A 79 11.69 12.16 -15.40
CA TYR A 79 11.45 10.77 -15.76
C TYR A 79 12.33 9.79 -14.97
N ALA A 80 13.60 10.11 -14.73
CA ALA A 80 14.50 9.30 -13.90
C ALA A 80 13.98 9.17 -12.46
N GLN A 81 13.45 10.26 -11.89
CA GLN A 81 12.82 10.23 -10.56
C GLN A 81 11.55 9.37 -10.53
N GLN A 82 10.72 9.43 -11.58
CA GLN A 82 9.55 8.55 -11.71
C GLN A 82 9.96 7.08 -11.84
N LEU A 83 10.98 6.80 -12.64
CA LEU A 83 11.56 5.47 -12.81
C LEU A 83 12.10 4.93 -11.48
N GLY A 84 12.81 5.75 -10.70
CA GLY A 84 13.27 5.40 -9.36
C GLY A 84 12.12 5.02 -8.42
N ARG A 85 11.01 5.77 -8.43
CA ARG A 85 9.81 5.41 -7.65
C ARG A 85 9.20 4.08 -8.08
N LEU A 86 9.19 3.78 -9.37
CA LEU A 86 8.70 2.50 -9.89
C LEU A 86 9.62 1.34 -9.45
N PHE A 87 10.92 1.52 -9.59
CA PHE A 87 11.93 0.50 -9.27
C PHE A 87 12.01 0.19 -7.76
N ARG A 88 11.73 1.16 -6.89
CA ARG A 88 11.66 0.97 -5.42
C ARG A 88 10.67 -0.11 -4.97
N LYS A 89 9.80 -0.61 -5.83
CA LYS A 89 8.92 -1.74 -5.51
C LYS A 89 9.69 -3.06 -5.37
N ALA A 90 10.74 -3.27 -6.17
CA ALA A 90 11.48 -4.53 -6.25
C ALA A 90 13.00 -4.40 -6.07
N PHE A 91 13.59 -3.26 -6.40
CA PHE A 91 15.02 -2.99 -6.37
C PHE A 91 15.39 -2.05 -5.23
N ASP A 92 16.69 -1.84 -5.02
CA ASP A 92 17.28 -0.72 -4.28
C ASP A 92 17.85 0.33 -5.26
N PRO A 93 17.01 1.22 -5.83
CA PRO A 93 17.45 2.13 -6.86
C PRO A 93 18.08 3.42 -6.31
N ARG A 94 19.13 3.89 -6.98
CA ARG A 94 19.73 5.22 -6.81
C ARG A 94 19.55 6.03 -8.09
N VAL A 95 19.17 7.30 -7.98
CA VAL A 95 19.02 8.20 -9.12
C VAL A 95 20.10 9.26 -9.01
N LEU A 96 20.96 9.38 -10.02
CA LEU A 96 22.14 10.25 -10.02
C LEU A 96 22.24 11.04 -11.32
N CYS A 97 22.73 12.28 -11.23
CA CYS A 97 23.12 13.03 -12.42
C CYS A 97 24.38 12.38 -13.03
N MET A 98 24.50 12.36 -14.35
CA MET A 98 25.70 11.86 -15.02
C MET A 98 26.95 12.65 -14.63
N ASP A 99 26.84 13.96 -14.40
CA ASP A 99 27.97 14.82 -14.01
C ASP A 99 28.50 14.51 -12.61
N GLU A 100 27.67 13.93 -11.75
CA GLU A 100 28.01 13.57 -10.37
C GLU A 100 28.46 12.09 -10.26
N TYR A 101 28.37 11.33 -11.34
CA TYR A 101 28.65 9.90 -11.35
C TYR A 101 30.12 9.60 -11.67
N ASP A 102 30.77 8.82 -10.80
CA ASP A 102 32.12 8.32 -11.05
C ASP A 102 32.09 7.09 -11.95
N VAL A 103 32.65 7.23 -13.17
CA VAL A 103 32.71 6.17 -14.19
C VAL A 103 33.48 4.94 -13.69
N VAL A 104 34.41 5.08 -12.76
CA VAL A 104 35.13 3.93 -12.17
C VAL A 104 34.17 3.00 -11.42
N SER A 105 33.08 3.54 -10.87
CA SER A 105 32.07 2.74 -10.17
C SER A 105 31.28 1.82 -11.10
N LEU A 106 31.31 2.06 -12.42
CA LEU A 106 30.49 1.34 -13.40
C LEU A 106 30.80 -0.17 -13.43
N GLU A 107 32.05 -0.57 -13.19
CA GLU A 107 32.45 -1.98 -13.18
C GLU A 107 31.82 -2.78 -12.01
N HIS A 108 31.40 -2.07 -10.96
CA HIS A 108 30.83 -2.66 -9.75
C HIS A 108 29.29 -2.62 -9.72
N GLU A 109 28.66 -1.99 -10.72
CA GLU A 109 27.21 -1.86 -10.80
C GLU A 109 26.56 -3.17 -11.26
N THR A 110 25.45 -3.53 -10.61
CA THR A 110 24.68 -4.73 -11.00
C THR A 110 23.69 -4.46 -12.12
N LEU A 111 23.12 -3.25 -12.17
CA LEU A 111 22.14 -2.85 -13.16
C LEU A 111 22.20 -1.33 -13.33
N VAL A 112 22.40 -0.86 -14.55
CA VAL A 112 22.42 0.57 -14.88
C VAL A 112 21.32 0.89 -15.88
N LEU A 113 20.54 1.93 -15.59
CA LEU A 113 19.53 2.49 -16.48
C LEU A 113 19.90 3.94 -16.78
N VAL A 114 19.77 4.34 -18.04
CA VAL A 114 20.10 5.70 -18.48
C VAL A 114 18.84 6.40 -18.98
N VAL A 115 18.61 7.62 -18.50
CA VAL A 115 17.51 8.49 -18.94
C VAL A 115 18.10 9.83 -19.36
N THR A 116 18.20 10.08 -20.67
CA THR A 116 18.83 11.29 -21.19
C THR A 116 17.94 12.03 -22.18
N SER A 117 18.08 13.35 -22.24
CA SER A 117 17.62 14.19 -23.35
C SER A 117 18.76 14.47 -24.33
N THR A 118 18.42 14.77 -25.58
CA THR A 118 19.33 15.27 -26.63
C THR A 118 18.79 16.58 -27.18
#